data_AF-A0A1Q6M7X8-F1
#
_entry.id   AF-A0A1Q6M7X8-F1
#
_cell.length_a   1.000
_cell.length_b   1.000
_cell.length_c   1.000
_cell.angle_alpha   90.00
_cell.angle_beta   90.00
_cell.angle_gamma   90.00
#
_symmetry.space_group_name_H-M   'P 1'
#
loop_
_entity.id
_entity.type
_entity.pdbx_description
1 polymer ?
#
loop_
_entity_poly.entity_id
_entity_poly.type
_entity_poly.pdbx_seq_one_letter_code
_entity_poly.pdbx_strand_id
1 'polypeptide(L)'
;MNVGTVLITIRASKENYEMKNMTVIAKIEKAEGKLTLSSYSGTSTNGNDLVFAVSENTGDLSATSSDTNIATVSINGNTITVKPTGKTIGTTIITIKSSSNINYNEKTVTYLATIKNPIFTGDSGVGCYADTNGDGIPDGIIFEDFKKGGSGLWCGETYSVSTISSTKNYYVSESNYNGKFGTKNVLSATGSGSERFYVMSLNDYNNSTTGKYEDFKYVENGAWHVPLQNEWVAFGNSFGITRNNYSSFGLKNVYMAVDSMQNPVKVDIVDNRMSEPGRTSSTRYYLRLVRIF
;
A
#
# COMPACT_ATOMS: atom_id res chain seq x y z
N MET A 1 -32.22 17.86 -24.03
CA MET A 1 -33.62 17.39 -23.82
C MET A 1 -34.47 18.61 -23.50
N ASN A 2 -35.67 18.75 -24.08
CA ASN A 2 -36.55 19.92 -23.87
C ASN A 2 -36.98 20.00 -22.40
N VAL A 3 -36.83 21.17 -21.76
CA VAL A 3 -37.19 21.37 -20.33
C VAL A 3 -38.62 21.88 -20.19
N GLY A 4 -39.14 22.50 -21.25
CA GLY A 4 -40.49 23.01 -21.25
C GLY A 4 -40.82 23.74 -22.54
N THR A 5 -42.10 24.05 -22.70
CA THR A 5 -42.61 24.88 -23.78
C THR A 5 -43.40 26.04 -23.19
N VAL A 6 -43.24 27.22 -23.79
CA VAL A 6 -44.06 28.39 -23.46
C VAL A 6 -44.96 28.70 -24.64
N LEU A 7 -46.25 28.83 -24.37
CA LEU A 7 -47.25 29.28 -25.32
C LEU A 7 -47.32 30.81 -25.28
N ILE A 8 -46.94 31.45 -26.37
CA ILE A 8 -47.00 32.90 -26.52
C ILE A 8 -48.13 33.23 -27.50
N THR A 9 -49.16 33.90 -27.00
CA THR A 9 -50.26 34.40 -27.85
C THR A 9 -50.05 35.88 -28.12
N ILE A 10 -49.89 36.24 -29.39
CA ILE A 10 -49.72 37.61 -29.86
C ILE A 10 -51.02 38.07 -30.48
N ARG A 11 -51.58 39.16 -29.95
CA ARG A 11 -52.77 39.83 -30.48
C ARG A 11 -52.35 41.18 -31.07
N ALA A 12 -52.50 41.32 -32.38
CA ALA A 12 -52.21 42.57 -33.08
C ALA A 12 -53.51 43.19 -33.62
N SER A 13 -53.70 44.49 -33.36
CA SER A 13 -54.84 45.26 -33.85
C SER A 13 -54.40 46.68 -34.24
N LYS A 14 -54.96 47.20 -35.33
CA LYS A 14 -54.78 48.58 -35.81
C LYS A 14 -56.13 49.08 -36.31
N GLU A 15 -56.41 50.37 -36.13
CA GLU A 15 -57.65 51.00 -36.58
C GLU A 15 -57.85 50.78 -38.09
N ASN A 16 -59.06 50.35 -38.47
CA ASN A 16 -59.45 49.95 -39.84
C ASN A 16 -58.81 48.66 -40.39
N TYR A 17 -58.19 47.84 -39.55
CA TYR A 17 -57.67 46.51 -39.93
C TYR A 17 -58.29 45.39 -39.09
N GLU A 18 -58.43 44.22 -39.70
CA GLU A 18 -58.82 43.00 -38.98
C GLU A 18 -57.80 42.63 -37.89
N MET A 19 -58.30 42.22 -36.75
CA MET A 19 -57.50 41.66 -35.67
C MET A 19 -57.00 40.26 -36.04
N LYS A 20 -55.72 40.00 -35.80
CA LYS A 20 -55.13 38.67 -35.96
C LYS A 20 -54.55 38.17 -34.64
N ASN A 21 -54.74 36.88 -34.38
CA ASN A 21 -54.11 36.16 -33.28
C ASN A 21 -53.08 35.18 -33.86
N MET A 22 -51.90 35.13 -33.27
CA MET A 22 -50.86 34.16 -33.59
C MET A 22 -50.38 33.47 -32.32
N THR A 23 -50.23 32.15 -32.36
CA THR A 23 -49.66 31.37 -31.27
C THR A 23 -48.29 30.86 -31.68
N VAL A 24 -47.27 31.12 -30.86
CA VAL A 24 -45.92 30.62 -31.03
C VAL A 24 -45.59 29.71 -29.86
N ILE A 25 -45.00 28.54 -30.14
CA ILE A 25 -44.47 27.63 -29.13
C ILE A 25 -42.96 27.89 -29.03
N ALA A 26 -42.52 28.47 -27.92
CA ALA A 26 -41.10 28.61 -27.63
C ALA A 26 -40.59 27.34 -26.93
N LYS A 27 -39.56 26.70 -27.49
CA LYS A 27 -38.87 25.56 -26.88
C LYS A 27 -37.79 26.06 -25.92
N ILE A 28 -37.74 25.53 -24.71
CA ILE A 28 -36.73 25.88 -23.71
C ILE A 28 -35.77 24.70 -23.54
N GLU A 29 -34.51 24.90 -23.88
CA GLU A 29 -33.46 23.90 -23.70
C GLU A 29 -32.72 24.11 -22.38
N LYS A 30 -32.13 23.04 -21.84
CA LYS A 30 -31.30 23.12 -20.63
C LYS A 30 -30.10 24.02 -20.90
N ALA A 31 -29.72 24.80 -19.90
CA ALA A 31 -28.44 25.49 -19.92
C ALA A 31 -27.28 24.49 -19.87
N GLU A 32 -26.10 24.90 -20.31
CA GLU A 32 -24.89 24.10 -20.12
C GLU A 32 -24.56 23.96 -18.63
N GLY A 33 -24.21 22.75 -18.20
CA GLY A 33 -23.72 22.51 -16.86
C GLY A 33 -22.37 23.16 -16.63
N LYS A 34 -22.15 23.63 -15.41
CA LYS A 34 -20.88 24.23 -14.97
C LYS A 34 -20.22 23.33 -13.93
N LEU A 35 -18.90 23.30 -14.00
CA LEU A 35 -18.04 22.52 -13.11
C LEU A 35 -16.60 23.02 -13.27
N THR A 36 -16.04 23.60 -12.22
CA THR A 36 -14.71 24.20 -12.24
C THR A 36 -13.87 23.59 -11.12
N LEU A 37 -12.61 23.26 -11.41
CA LEU A 37 -11.67 22.72 -10.42
C LEU A 37 -10.65 23.79 -10.03
N SER A 38 -10.23 23.80 -8.77
CA SER A 38 -9.13 24.67 -8.31
C SER A 38 -7.78 24.30 -8.95
N SER A 39 -7.64 23.06 -9.43
CA SER A 39 -6.52 22.56 -10.24
C SER A 39 -6.97 21.37 -11.08
N TYR A 40 -6.29 21.13 -12.21
CA TYR A 40 -6.60 20.04 -13.15
C TYR A 40 -5.54 18.93 -13.13
N SER A 41 -4.53 19.06 -12.28
CA SER A 41 -3.51 18.04 -12.06
C SER A 41 -2.82 18.24 -10.71
N GLY A 42 -2.12 17.20 -10.27
CA GLY A 42 -1.26 17.25 -9.10
C GLY A 42 -0.31 16.06 -9.05
N THR A 43 0.75 16.21 -8.27
CA THR A 43 1.73 15.15 -8.04
C THR A 43 1.78 14.82 -6.55
N SER A 44 1.45 13.57 -6.21
CA SER A 44 1.64 13.04 -4.87
C SER A 44 3.07 12.55 -4.74
N THR A 45 3.75 13.00 -3.68
CA THR A 45 5.05 12.51 -3.28
C THR A 45 4.97 11.91 -1.89
N ASN A 46 5.59 10.75 -1.68
CA ASN A 46 5.62 10.05 -0.39
C ASN A 46 4.22 9.68 0.12
N GLY A 47 3.33 9.23 -0.77
CA GLY A 47 1.98 8.80 -0.40
C GLY A 47 1.01 9.90 0.08
N ASN A 48 1.37 11.18 -0.02
CA ASN A 48 0.50 12.28 0.39
C ASN A 48 -0.76 12.38 -0.48
N ASP A 49 -1.91 12.65 0.15
CA ASP A 49 -3.17 12.86 -0.55
C ASP A 49 -3.13 14.13 -1.41
N LEU A 50 -3.80 14.08 -2.57
CA LEU A 50 -4.04 15.28 -3.39
C LEU A 50 -5.43 15.80 -3.09
N VAL A 51 -5.51 17.06 -2.70
CA VAL A 51 -6.76 17.72 -2.32
C VAL A 51 -7.00 18.92 -3.21
N PHE A 52 -8.20 19.00 -3.80
CA PHE A 52 -8.61 20.15 -4.61
C PHE A 52 -10.11 20.43 -4.43
N ALA A 53 -10.50 21.66 -4.73
CA ALA A 53 -11.87 22.14 -4.56
C ALA A 53 -12.62 22.19 -5.89
N VAL A 54 -13.93 22.00 -5.80
CA VAL A 54 -14.89 22.12 -6.90
C VAL A 54 -15.75 23.36 -6.68
N SER A 55 -15.80 24.22 -7.69
CA SER A 55 -16.65 25.42 -7.72
C SER A 55 -17.59 25.41 -8.93
N GLU A 56 -18.60 26.28 -8.88
CA GLU A 56 -19.59 26.48 -9.96
C GLU A 56 -20.37 25.22 -10.35
N ASN A 57 -20.32 24.17 -9.55
CA ASN A 57 -21.01 22.92 -9.81
C ASN A 57 -22.54 23.14 -9.85
N THR A 58 -23.18 22.70 -10.93
CA THR A 58 -24.62 22.88 -11.16
C THR A 58 -25.47 21.65 -10.90
N GLY A 59 -24.89 20.51 -10.52
CA GLY A 59 -25.61 19.25 -10.29
C GLY A 59 -25.05 18.46 -9.10
N ASP A 60 -25.37 17.17 -9.01
CA ASP A 60 -24.77 16.31 -7.99
C ASP A 60 -23.37 15.87 -8.43
N LEU A 61 -22.42 15.87 -7.49
CA LEU A 61 -21.03 15.52 -7.75
C LEU A 61 -20.78 14.01 -7.61
N SER A 62 -20.03 13.47 -8.56
CA SER A 62 -19.47 12.13 -8.50
C SER A 62 -18.04 12.16 -9.04
N ALA A 63 -17.20 11.24 -8.55
CA ALA A 63 -15.81 11.15 -8.97
C ALA A 63 -15.38 9.68 -9.05
N THR A 64 -14.61 9.33 -10.07
CA THR A 64 -14.05 7.98 -10.26
C THR A 64 -12.59 8.05 -10.69
N SER A 65 -11.81 7.04 -10.32
CA SER A 65 -10.42 6.87 -10.79
C SER A 65 -10.40 5.85 -11.93
N SER A 66 -9.65 6.13 -13.00
CA SER A 66 -9.45 5.18 -14.10
C SER A 66 -8.62 3.96 -13.71
N ASP A 67 -7.74 4.11 -12.71
CA ASP A 67 -6.93 3.02 -12.15
C ASP A 67 -6.88 3.12 -10.62
N THR A 68 -7.64 2.26 -9.96
CA THR A 68 -7.70 2.16 -8.50
C THR A 68 -6.49 1.45 -7.90
N ASN A 69 -5.61 0.85 -8.71
CA ASN A 69 -4.30 0.38 -8.23
C ASN A 69 -3.31 1.54 -8.07
N ILE A 70 -3.55 2.71 -8.66
CA ILE A 70 -2.72 3.90 -8.50
C ILE A 70 -3.28 4.80 -7.40
N ALA A 71 -4.56 5.18 -7.51
CA ALA A 71 -5.20 6.03 -6.51
C ALA A 71 -6.72 5.81 -6.45
N THR A 72 -7.28 6.01 -5.25
CA THR A 72 -8.73 6.08 -5.01
C THR A 72 -9.17 7.53 -4.84
N VAL A 73 -10.46 7.81 -4.97
CA VAL A 73 -11.02 9.16 -4.85
C VAL A 73 -12.22 9.16 -3.91
N SER A 74 -12.33 10.22 -3.11
CA SER A 74 -13.48 10.47 -2.24
C SER A 74 -13.92 11.93 -2.32
N ILE A 75 -15.19 12.17 -1.98
CA ILE A 75 -15.83 13.49 -2.02
C ILE A 75 -16.32 13.84 -0.62
N ASN A 76 -15.96 15.02 -0.14
CA ASN A 76 -16.52 15.61 1.07
C ASN A 76 -17.01 17.04 0.75
N GLY A 77 -18.32 17.19 0.57
CA GLY A 77 -18.91 18.43 0.07
C GLY A 77 -18.35 18.80 -1.29
N ASN A 78 -17.68 19.95 -1.36
CA ASN A 78 -17.04 20.47 -2.58
C ASN A 78 -15.55 20.13 -2.67
N THR A 79 -15.01 19.33 -1.74
CA THR A 79 -13.60 18.95 -1.72
C THR A 79 -13.44 17.53 -2.25
N ILE A 80 -12.51 17.36 -3.19
CA ILE A 80 -12.11 16.06 -3.73
C ILE A 80 -10.77 15.68 -3.11
N THR A 81 -10.68 14.46 -2.59
CA THR A 81 -9.43 13.88 -2.08
C THR A 81 -9.06 12.66 -2.90
N VAL A 82 -7.87 12.68 -3.49
CA VAL A 82 -7.29 11.56 -4.23
C VAL A 82 -6.21 10.93 -3.35
N LYS A 83 -6.45 9.69 -2.92
CA LYS A 83 -5.60 8.95 -2.03
C LYS A 83 -4.76 7.94 -2.80
N PRO A 84 -3.42 8.06 -2.82
CA PRO A 84 -2.55 7.03 -3.37
C PRO A 84 -2.78 5.70 -2.67
N THR A 85 -2.73 4.58 -3.39
CA THR A 85 -2.88 3.25 -2.78
C THR A 85 -1.54 2.62 -2.38
N GLY A 86 -0.43 3.19 -2.84
CA GLY A 86 0.91 2.60 -2.71
C GLY A 86 1.19 1.41 -3.63
N LYS A 87 0.20 0.82 -4.30
CA LYS A 87 0.44 -0.41 -5.08
C LYS A 87 1.19 -0.17 -6.38
N THR A 88 0.91 0.95 -7.05
CA THR A 88 1.48 1.28 -8.36
C THR A 88 1.88 2.75 -8.43
N ILE A 89 3.14 3.02 -8.79
CA ILE A 89 3.62 4.36 -9.18
C ILE A 89 3.18 4.63 -10.61
N GLY A 90 2.64 5.82 -10.89
CA GLY A 90 2.18 6.14 -12.23
C GLY A 90 1.19 7.30 -12.26
N THR A 91 0.47 7.41 -13.36
CA THR A 91 -0.56 8.43 -13.56
C THR A 91 -1.93 7.79 -13.69
N THR A 92 -2.93 8.35 -13.02
CA THR A 92 -4.34 7.98 -13.20
C THR A 92 -5.18 9.22 -13.47
N ILE A 93 -6.25 9.06 -14.25
CA ILE A 93 -7.20 10.12 -14.53
C ILE A 93 -8.36 9.98 -13.55
N ILE A 94 -8.59 11.05 -12.79
CA ILE A 94 -9.79 11.19 -11.98
C ILE A 94 -10.84 11.90 -12.85
N THR A 95 -12.00 11.28 -13.01
CA THR A 95 -13.13 11.84 -13.75
C THR A 95 -14.12 12.40 -12.75
N ILE A 96 -14.39 13.71 -12.81
CA ILE A 96 -15.36 14.39 -11.95
C ILE A 96 -16.55 14.77 -12.81
N LYS A 97 -17.75 14.41 -12.36
CA LYS A 97 -19.00 14.62 -13.08
C LYS A 97 -20.01 15.38 -12.22
N SER A 98 -20.56 16.45 -12.81
CA SER A 98 -21.80 17.10 -12.39
C SER A 98 -22.96 16.45 -13.13
N SER A 99 -23.89 15.85 -12.40
CA SER A 99 -25.09 15.24 -12.99
C SER A 99 -25.96 16.28 -13.71
N SER A 100 -26.70 15.83 -14.75
CA SER A 100 -27.74 16.68 -15.35
C SER A 100 -28.92 16.79 -14.39
N ASN A 101 -29.57 17.95 -14.33
CA ASN A 101 -30.83 18.13 -13.61
C ASN A 101 -31.87 18.81 -14.51
N ILE A 102 -32.94 19.34 -13.93
CA ILE A 102 -34.00 20.01 -14.69
C ILE A 102 -33.48 21.23 -15.46
N ASN A 103 -32.54 21.99 -14.91
CA ASN A 103 -32.08 23.27 -15.47
C ASN A 103 -30.81 23.14 -16.31
N TYR A 104 -29.93 22.18 -15.97
CA TYR A 104 -28.59 22.06 -16.53
C TYR A 104 -28.32 20.69 -17.13
N ASN A 105 -27.61 20.68 -18.26
CA ASN A 105 -27.01 19.47 -18.82
C ASN A 105 -25.87 18.95 -17.94
N GLU A 106 -25.48 17.69 -18.12
CA GLU A 106 -24.32 17.14 -17.41
C GLU A 106 -23.01 17.82 -17.85
N LYS A 107 -22.03 17.84 -16.94
CA LYS A 107 -20.67 18.31 -17.24
C LYS A 107 -19.65 17.37 -16.62
N THR A 108 -18.62 17.06 -17.39
CA THR A 108 -17.49 16.23 -16.94
C THR A 108 -16.20 17.01 -17.11
N VAL A 109 -15.31 16.91 -16.12
CA VAL A 109 -13.94 17.42 -16.16
C VAL A 109 -13.00 16.32 -15.66
N THR A 110 -11.74 16.39 -16.08
CA THR A 110 -10.72 15.43 -15.69
C THR A 110 -9.64 16.09 -14.85
N TYR A 111 -9.06 15.32 -13.93
CA TYR A 111 -7.92 15.69 -13.13
C TYR A 111 -6.83 14.62 -13.30
N LEU A 112 -5.62 15.04 -13.67
CA LEU A 112 -4.48 14.14 -13.83
C LEU A 112 -3.73 14.00 -12.49
N ALA A 113 -3.88 12.84 -11.84
CA ALA A 113 -3.13 12.51 -10.63
C ALA A 113 -1.84 11.76 -11.00
N THR A 114 -0.69 12.29 -10.59
CA THR A 114 0.61 11.63 -10.75
C THR A 114 1.08 11.16 -9.38
N ILE A 115 1.26 9.86 -9.18
CA ILE A 115 1.79 9.29 -7.94
C ILE A 115 3.27 8.99 -8.15
N LYS A 116 4.12 9.62 -7.35
CA LYS A 116 5.56 9.38 -7.29
C LYS A 116 5.94 9.00 -5.87
N ASN A 117 6.27 7.74 -5.64
CA ASN A 117 7.08 7.41 -4.47
C ASN A 117 8.54 7.34 -4.89
N PRO A 118 9.48 7.82 -4.07
CA PRO A 118 10.89 7.73 -4.40
C PRO A 118 11.26 6.25 -4.49
N ILE A 119 11.72 5.84 -5.67
CA ILE A 119 12.30 4.51 -5.85
C ILE A 119 13.46 4.36 -4.86
N PHE A 120 13.49 3.24 -4.16
CA PHE A 120 14.58 2.89 -3.28
C PHE A 120 15.83 2.65 -4.12
N THR A 121 16.75 3.62 -4.08
CA THR A 121 18.05 3.56 -4.75
C THR A 121 19.19 3.21 -3.80
N GLY A 122 18.88 2.91 -2.53
CA GLY A 122 19.87 2.54 -1.53
C GLY A 122 20.64 1.28 -1.93
N ASP A 123 21.91 1.25 -1.55
CA ASP A 123 22.81 0.13 -1.86
C ASP A 123 22.29 -1.19 -1.29
N SER A 124 21.76 -1.18 -0.07
CA SER A 124 21.17 -2.35 0.58
C SER A 124 19.88 -1.99 1.32
N GLY A 125 18.87 -2.84 1.22
CA GLY A 125 17.62 -2.73 1.98
C GLY A 125 17.73 -3.22 3.43
N VAL A 126 18.84 -3.85 3.82
CA VAL A 126 19.04 -4.40 5.18
C VAL A 126 18.82 -3.33 6.25
N GLY A 127 17.98 -3.67 7.23
CA GLY A 127 17.56 -2.77 8.31
C GLY A 127 16.43 -1.81 7.95
N CYS A 128 15.96 -1.77 6.70
CA CYS A 128 14.69 -1.12 6.39
C CYS A 128 13.52 -2.01 6.80
N TYR A 129 12.42 -1.37 7.16
CA TYR A 129 11.15 -2.05 7.38
C TYR A 129 10.53 -2.46 6.06
N ALA A 130 9.78 -3.55 6.05
CA ALA A 130 9.06 -4.03 4.87
C ALA A 130 7.56 -3.98 5.13
N ASP A 131 6.84 -3.23 4.30
CA ASP A 131 5.39 -3.32 4.14
C ASP A 131 5.15 -4.26 2.95
N THR A 132 4.78 -5.49 3.30
CA THR A 132 4.81 -6.62 2.39
C THR A 132 3.43 -6.96 1.80
N ASN A 133 2.38 -6.29 2.28
CA ASN A 133 1.01 -6.41 1.80
C ASN A 133 0.47 -5.10 1.16
N GLY A 134 1.19 -3.98 1.30
CA GLY A 134 0.86 -2.68 0.74
C GLY A 134 -0.24 -1.92 1.50
N ASP A 135 -0.46 -2.25 2.78
CA ASP A 135 -1.44 -1.56 3.62
C ASP A 135 -0.87 -0.31 4.33
N GLY A 136 0.44 -0.06 4.17
CA GLY A 136 1.16 1.06 4.77
C GLY A 136 1.64 0.81 6.20
N ILE A 137 1.47 -0.41 6.74
CA ILE A 137 1.96 -0.82 8.05
C ILE A 137 3.15 -1.78 7.86
N PRO A 138 4.30 -1.53 8.50
CA PRO A 138 5.41 -2.48 8.48
C PRO A 138 5.04 -3.87 9.01
N ASP A 139 5.22 -4.90 8.18
CA ASP A 139 5.01 -6.31 8.55
C ASP A 139 6.27 -6.94 9.14
N GLY A 140 7.44 -6.50 8.66
CA GLY A 140 8.71 -7.13 8.96
C GLY A 140 9.92 -6.20 8.85
N ILE A 141 11.08 -6.76 9.15
CA ILE A 141 12.38 -6.11 8.99
C ILE A 141 13.21 -6.87 7.97
N ILE A 142 13.81 -6.15 7.02
CA ILE A 142 14.71 -6.73 6.03
C ILE A 142 16.04 -7.06 6.71
N PHE A 143 16.48 -8.31 6.59
CA PHE A 143 17.73 -8.77 7.20
C PHE A 143 18.75 -9.31 6.20
N GLU A 144 18.34 -9.58 4.96
CA GLU A 144 19.23 -9.90 3.85
C GLU A 144 18.78 -9.24 2.56
N ASP A 145 19.74 -8.92 1.70
CA ASP A 145 19.54 -8.34 0.37
C ASP A 145 20.26 -9.17 -0.69
N PHE A 146 19.50 -9.93 -1.47
CA PHE A 146 20.01 -10.82 -2.50
C PHE A 146 20.73 -10.08 -3.62
N LYS A 147 20.57 -8.77 -3.79
CA LYS A 147 21.37 -8.01 -4.76
C LYS A 147 22.84 -7.94 -4.35
N LYS A 148 23.11 -7.97 -3.04
CA LYS A 148 24.46 -7.94 -2.46
C LYS A 148 24.94 -9.33 -2.03
N GLY A 149 24.02 -10.25 -1.77
CA GLY A 149 24.33 -11.51 -1.12
C GLY A 149 24.80 -11.27 0.33
N GLY A 150 25.19 -12.35 1.00
CA GLY A 150 25.62 -12.26 2.39
C GLY A 150 26.27 -13.54 2.87
N SER A 151 27.16 -13.42 3.85
CA SER A 151 27.67 -14.56 4.61
C SER A 151 28.11 -14.08 5.97
N GLY A 152 28.13 -15.00 6.93
CA GLY A 152 28.49 -14.65 8.30
C GLY A 152 28.37 -15.82 9.27
N LEU A 153 28.53 -15.50 10.54
CA LEU A 153 28.55 -16.44 11.64
C LEU A 153 27.68 -15.91 12.78
N TRP A 154 26.75 -16.72 13.26
CA TRP A 154 25.98 -16.42 14.46
C TRP A 154 25.64 -17.70 15.20
N CYS A 155 25.68 -17.68 16.53
CA CYS A 155 25.53 -18.88 17.37
C CYS A 155 26.49 -20.05 17.03
N GLY A 156 27.66 -19.78 16.44
CA GLY A 156 28.61 -20.80 16.00
C GLY A 156 28.26 -21.48 14.66
N GLU A 157 27.16 -21.06 14.04
CA GLU A 157 26.69 -21.58 12.75
C GLU A 157 26.95 -20.56 11.64
N THR A 158 27.26 -21.05 10.44
CA THR A 158 27.54 -20.19 9.28
C THR A 158 26.36 -20.15 8.32
N TYR A 159 26.23 -19.06 7.58
CA TYR A 159 25.29 -18.95 6.48
C TYR A 159 25.94 -18.34 5.24
N SER A 160 25.34 -18.60 4.08
CA SER A 160 25.70 -17.96 2.82
C SER A 160 24.42 -17.74 1.99
N VAL A 161 24.33 -16.57 1.38
CA VAL A 161 23.24 -16.11 0.53
C VAL A 161 23.85 -15.62 -0.78
N SER A 162 23.46 -16.24 -1.89
CA SER A 162 23.95 -15.92 -3.22
C SER A 162 23.40 -14.59 -3.74
N THR A 163 24.15 -13.94 -4.62
CA THR A 163 23.70 -12.73 -5.32
C THR A 163 22.73 -13.08 -6.45
N ILE A 164 21.70 -12.26 -6.65
CA ILE A 164 20.79 -12.29 -7.81
C ILE A 164 20.78 -10.93 -8.52
N SER A 165 20.69 -10.93 -9.85
CA SER A 165 20.82 -9.72 -10.67
C SER A 165 19.48 -9.10 -11.10
N SER A 166 18.43 -9.90 -11.25
CA SER A 166 17.12 -9.48 -11.76
C SER A 166 16.08 -9.36 -10.65
N THR A 167 16.17 -8.29 -9.85
CA THR A 167 15.23 -8.02 -8.76
C THR A 167 14.17 -7.02 -9.17
N LYS A 168 12.97 -7.14 -8.59
CA LYS A 168 11.93 -6.11 -8.70
C LYS A 168 12.38 -4.82 -8.00
N ASN A 169 11.70 -3.72 -8.32
CA ASN A 169 11.99 -2.43 -7.69
C ASN A 169 11.19 -2.27 -6.40
N TYR A 170 11.69 -1.41 -5.53
CA TYR A 170 11.03 -1.02 -4.28
C TYR A 170 10.98 0.49 -4.23
N TYR A 171 10.07 1.02 -3.43
CA TYR A 171 10.00 2.44 -3.15
C TYR A 171 9.89 2.65 -1.64
N VAL A 172 10.24 3.86 -1.19
CA VAL A 172 10.06 4.24 0.21
C VAL A 172 8.61 4.68 0.42
N SER A 173 7.82 3.85 1.10
CA SER A 173 6.41 4.12 1.42
C SER A 173 6.27 5.05 2.61
N GLU A 174 7.20 4.97 3.55
CA GLU A 174 7.29 5.86 4.70
C GLU A 174 8.76 6.12 5.06
N SER A 175 9.11 7.37 5.32
CA SER A 175 10.44 7.77 5.79
C SER A 175 10.47 7.97 7.29
N ASN A 176 11.58 7.62 7.95
CA ASN A 176 11.77 7.83 9.39
C ASN A 176 10.74 7.13 10.29
N TYR A 177 10.24 5.97 9.89
CA TYR A 177 9.42 5.13 10.74
C TYR A 177 10.23 4.68 11.96
N ASN A 178 9.70 4.93 13.16
CA ASN A 178 10.36 4.62 14.41
C ASN A 178 9.82 3.32 15.01
N GLY A 179 10.61 2.24 14.94
CA GLY A 179 10.23 0.95 15.50
C GLY A 179 11.34 0.29 16.33
N LYS A 180 11.14 -1.00 16.64
CA LYS A 180 12.05 -1.82 17.47
C LYS A 180 13.50 -1.94 16.94
N PHE A 181 13.72 -1.63 15.67
CA PHE A 181 15.02 -1.67 14.98
C PHE A 181 15.55 -0.25 14.68
N GLY A 182 15.04 0.74 15.41
CA GLY A 182 15.38 2.15 15.28
C GLY A 182 14.56 2.89 14.22
N THR A 183 14.96 4.12 13.95
CA THR A 183 14.33 4.99 12.95
C THR A 183 14.87 4.66 11.56
N LYS A 184 14.01 4.12 10.69
CA LYS A 184 14.38 3.59 9.37
C LYS A 184 13.28 3.88 8.34
N ASN A 185 13.58 3.65 7.07
CA ASN A 185 12.58 3.74 6.01
C ASN A 185 11.74 2.45 5.96
N VAL A 186 10.50 2.58 5.51
CA VAL A 186 9.62 1.47 5.13
C VAL A 186 9.66 1.31 3.62
N LEU A 187 9.91 0.09 3.17
CA LEU A 187 9.95 -0.27 1.75
C LEU A 187 8.71 -1.09 1.40
N SER A 188 8.14 -0.79 0.24
CA SER A 188 7.07 -1.57 -0.38
C SER A 188 7.50 -1.94 -1.81
N ALA A 189 7.08 -3.11 -2.27
CA ALA A 189 7.43 -3.60 -3.61
C ALA A 189 6.67 -2.84 -4.71
N THR A 190 7.30 -2.67 -5.87
CA THR A 190 6.66 -2.11 -7.07
C THR A 190 7.14 -2.82 -8.34
N GLY A 191 6.21 -3.08 -9.26
CA GLY A 191 6.49 -3.71 -10.54
C GLY A 191 6.64 -5.24 -10.47
N SER A 192 7.21 -5.81 -11.54
CA SER A 192 7.41 -7.26 -11.70
C SER A 192 8.89 -7.64 -11.52
N GLY A 193 9.16 -8.93 -11.30
CA GLY A 193 10.51 -9.46 -11.13
C GLY A 193 10.63 -10.37 -9.90
N SER A 194 11.83 -10.91 -9.67
CA SER A 194 12.12 -11.70 -8.48
C SER A 194 12.17 -10.82 -7.24
N GLU A 195 11.70 -11.36 -6.12
CA GLU A 195 11.87 -10.77 -4.79
C GLU A 195 13.37 -10.56 -4.48
N ARG A 196 13.70 -9.54 -3.67
CA ARG A 196 15.07 -9.09 -3.40
C ARG A 196 15.53 -9.38 -1.97
N PHE A 197 14.62 -9.51 -1.03
CA PHE A 197 14.92 -9.43 0.38
C PHE A 197 14.44 -10.67 1.14
N TYR A 198 15.18 -11.04 2.18
CA TYR A 198 14.56 -11.77 3.28
C TYR A 198 14.04 -10.79 4.33
N VAL A 199 12.84 -11.10 4.82
CA VAL A 199 12.14 -10.32 5.82
C VAL A 199 11.74 -11.23 6.98
N MET A 200 12.06 -10.80 8.20
CA MET A 200 11.61 -11.44 9.44
C MET A 200 10.39 -10.68 9.96
N SER A 201 9.32 -11.39 10.37
CA SER A 201 8.09 -10.77 10.90
C SER A 201 8.40 -9.91 12.12
N LEU A 202 7.72 -8.78 12.34
CA LEU A 202 7.97 -7.91 13.51
C LEU A 202 7.44 -8.46 14.83
N ASN A 203 6.49 -9.39 14.75
CA ASN A 203 5.82 -10.00 15.88
C ASN A 203 5.91 -11.52 15.78
N ASP A 204 5.89 -12.16 16.95
CA ASP A 204 5.85 -13.61 17.06
C ASP A 204 4.48 -14.14 16.57
N TYR A 205 4.50 -15.28 15.90
CA TYR A 205 3.32 -15.97 15.39
C TYR A 205 2.30 -16.23 16.52
N ASN A 206 1.02 -16.15 16.15
CA ASN A 206 -0.11 -16.42 17.04
C ASN A 206 -0.03 -15.69 18.39
N ASN A 207 0.26 -14.39 18.36
CA ASN A 207 0.34 -13.51 19.54
C ASN A 207 1.33 -14.00 20.62
N SER A 208 2.52 -14.44 20.20
CA SER A 208 3.54 -15.00 21.11
C SER A 208 3.10 -16.28 21.84
N THR A 209 2.11 -17.01 21.30
CA THR A 209 1.76 -18.33 21.83
C THR A 209 2.94 -19.27 21.60
N THR A 210 3.44 -19.87 22.69
CA THR A 210 4.48 -20.90 22.56
C THR A 210 3.87 -22.22 22.10
N GLY A 211 4.61 -23.04 21.37
CA GLY A 211 4.15 -24.33 20.85
C GLY A 211 5.25 -25.40 20.89
N LYS A 212 4.87 -26.65 20.64
CA LYS A 212 5.83 -27.73 20.39
C LYS A 212 6.28 -27.70 18.94
N TYR A 213 7.34 -28.43 18.64
CA TYR A 213 7.82 -28.57 17.27
C TYR A 213 6.74 -29.02 16.29
N GLU A 214 6.01 -30.07 16.66
CA GLU A 214 4.94 -30.65 15.84
C GLU A 214 3.82 -29.66 15.52
N ASP A 215 3.60 -28.67 16.39
CA ASP A 215 2.56 -27.64 16.21
C ASP A 215 2.95 -26.63 15.13
N PHE A 216 4.25 -26.45 14.88
CA PHE A 216 4.77 -25.33 14.10
C PHE A 216 5.51 -25.71 12.82
N LYS A 217 6.00 -26.95 12.67
CA LYS A 217 6.95 -27.35 11.61
C LYS A 217 6.50 -27.16 10.16
N TYR A 218 5.19 -27.01 9.92
CA TYR A 218 4.60 -26.76 8.61
C TYR A 218 3.70 -25.53 8.61
N VAL A 219 3.91 -24.60 9.53
CA VAL A 219 3.16 -23.34 9.54
C VAL A 219 3.55 -22.51 8.33
N GLU A 220 2.58 -22.32 7.45
CA GLU A 220 2.60 -21.34 6.38
C GLU A 220 1.48 -20.33 6.63
N ASN A 221 1.78 -19.04 6.43
CA ASN A 221 0.79 -17.98 6.51
C ASN A 221 0.91 -17.07 5.29
N GLY A 222 0.29 -17.49 4.18
CA GLY A 222 0.52 -16.87 2.88
C GLY A 222 1.95 -17.11 2.41
N ALA A 223 2.71 -16.04 2.15
CA ALA A 223 4.11 -16.12 1.75
C ALA A 223 5.10 -16.27 2.91
N TRP A 224 4.60 -16.34 4.15
CA TRP A 224 5.41 -16.49 5.35
C TRP A 224 5.60 -17.96 5.72
N HIS A 225 6.83 -18.36 6.04
CA HIS A 225 7.24 -19.72 6.37
C HIS A 225 8.01 -19.81 7.69
N VAL A 226 8.09 -21.03 8.23
CA VAL A 226 8.95 -21.36 9.37
C VAL A 226 10.40 -21.12 8.98
N PRO A 227 11.16 -20.31 9.74
CA PRO A 227 12.51 -19.96 9.32
C PRO A 227 13.45 -21.16 9.30
N LEU A 228 14.28 -21.21 8.28
CA LEU A 228 15.41 -22.14 8.22
C LEU A 228 16.49 -21.71 9.21
N GLN A 229 17.33 -22.66 9.62
CA GLN A 229 18.46 -22.43 10.51
C GLN A 229 19.35 -21.30 9.96
N ASN A 230 19.71 -21.37 8.68
CA ASN A 230 20.56 -20.35 8.02
C ASN A 230 19.89 -18.96 7.96
N GLU A 231 18.56 -18.87 7.83
CA GLU A 231 17.81 -17.61 7.87
C GLU A 231 17.88 -16.97 9.26
N TRP A 232 17.79 -17.77 10.32
CA TRP A 232 18.02 -17.28 11.69
C TRP A 232 19.46 -16.83 11.93
N VAL A 233 20.44 -17.58 11.41
CA VAL A 233 21.85 -17.18 11.50
C VAL A 233 22.07 -15.83 10.81
N ALA A 234 21.53 -15.67 9.60
CA ALA A 234 21.59 -14.43 8.85
C ALA A 234 20.94 -13.27 9.62
N PHE A 235 19.71 -13.46 10.12
CA PHE A 235 19.01 -12.46 10.92
C PHE A 235 19.78 -12.06 12.18
N GLY A 236 20.30 -13.04 12.93
CA GLY A 236 21.07 -12.81 14.14
C GLY A 236 22.37 -12.05 13.88
N ASN A 237 23.07 -12.41 12.79
CA ASN A 237 24.28 -11.73 12.34
C ASN A 237 24.00 -10.28 11.91
N SER A 238 22.98 -10.04 11.08
CA SER A 238 22.66 -8.73 10.51
C SER A 238 22.33 -7.66 11.56
N PHE A 239 21.75 -8.06 12.68
CA PHE A 239 21.40 -7.14 13.78
C PHE A 239 22.29 -7.29 15.02
N GLY A 240 23.32 -8.14 14.98
CA GLY A 240 24.19 -8.38 16.12
C GLY A 240 23.41 -8.81 17.36
N ILE A 241 22.49 -9.76 17.20
CA ILE A 241 21.63 -10.21 18.30
C ILE A 241 22.47 -10.94 19.34
N THR A 242 22.28 -10.57 20.61
CA THR A 242 22.97 -11.13 21.77
C THR A 242 21.99 -11.33 22.93
N ARG A 243 22.41 -12.08 23.95
CA ARG A 243 21.74 -12.17 25.27
C ARG A 243 21.35 -10.80 25.86
N ASN A 244 22.11 -9.75 25.58
CA ASN A 244 21.93 -8.46 26.24
C ASN A 244 21.00 -7.51 25.50
N ASN A 245 20.74 -7.73 24.19
CA ASN A 245 19.96 -6.79 23.38
C ASN A 245 18.71 -7.42 22.73
N TYR A 246 18.54 -8.74 22.72
CA TYR A 246 17.45 -9.37 21.97
C TYR A 246 16.05 -8.83 22.34
N SER A 247 15.83 -8.49 23.60
CA SER A 247 14.56 -7.96 24.09
C SER A 247 14.22 -6.57 23.52
N SER A 248 15.22 -5.74 23.15
CA SER A 248 14.95 -4.44 22.50
C SER A 248 14.38 -4.60 21.10
N PHE A 249 14.68 -5.71 20.44
CA PHE A 249 14.11 -6.09 19.15
C PHE A 249 12.75 -6.82 19.28
N GLY A 250 12.23 -6.93 20.51
CA GLY A 250 11.01 -7.66 20.84
C GLY A 250 11.15 -9.16 20.63
N LEU A 251 12.36 -9.70 20.70
CA LEU A 251 12.61 -11.14 20.64
C LEU A 251 12.43 -11.76 22.04
N LYS A 252 12.16 -13.06 22.06
CA LYS A 252 12.10 -13.92 23.25
C LYS A 252 13.37 -14.76 23.38
N ASN A 253 13.43 -15.57 24.43
CA ASN A 253 14.62 -16.37 24.76
C ASN A 253 14.88 -17.52 23.77
N VAL A 254 13.82 -18.24 23.37
CA VAL A 254 13.95 -19.50 22.63
C VAL A 254 12.95 -19.55 21.48
N TYR A 255 13.47 -19.70 20.27
CA TYR A 255 12.68 -19.82 19.05
C TYR A 255 12.83 -21.19 18.39
N MET A 256 11.84 -21.51 17.57
CA MET A 256 11.87 -22.64 16.67
C MET A 256 12.35 -22.22 15.28
N ALA A 257 13.12 -23.12 14.68
CA ALA A 257 13.56 -23.12 13.29
C ALA A 257 13.52 -24.56 12.76
N VAL A 258 13.84 -24.72 11.49
CA VAL A 258 14.08 -26.02 10.84
C VAL A 258 15.40 -26.04 10.08
N ASP A 259 16.03 -27.19 9.95
CA ASP A 259 17.19 -27.34 9.05
C ASP A 259 16.73 -27.54 7.59
N SER A 260 17.68 -27.70 6.66
CA SER A 260 17.38 -27.92 5.24
C SER A 260 16.65 -29.23 4.93
N MET A 261 16.58 -30.17 5.88
CA MET A 261 15.85 -31.43 5.79
C MET A 261 14.51 -31.38 6.55
N GLN A 262 14.10 -30.20 7.00
CA GLN A 262 12.92 -30.01 7.84
C GLN A 262 13.01 -30.73 9.20
N ASN A 263 14.22 -30.94 9.73
CA ASN A 263 14.40 -31.38 11.10
C ASN A 263 14.29 -30.18 12.04
N PRO A 264 13.82 -30.41 13.28
CA PRO A 264 13.61 -29.34 14.22
C PRO A 264 14.93 -28.72 14.70
N VAL A 265 14.99 -27.39 14.79
CA VAL A 265 16.14 -26.66 15.35
C VAL A 265 15.66 -25.71 16.44
N LYS A 266 16.28 -25.81 17.62
CA LYS A 266 16.13 -24.84 18.71
C LYS A 266 17.11 -23.71 18.49
N VAL A 267 16.60 -22.48 18.47
CA VAL A 267 17.41 -21.26 18.48
C VAL A 267 17.35 -20.66 19.88
N ASP A 268 18.43 -20.80 20.65
CA ASP A 268 18.57 -20.23 21.99
C ASP A 268 19.33 -18.90 21.90
N ILE A 269 18.59 -17.79 21.98
CA ILE A 269 19.18 -16.45 21.88
C ILE A 269 19.99 -16.11 23.14
N VAL A 270 19.52 -16.59 24.30
CA VAL A 270 20.18 -16.30 25.58
C VAL A 270 21.50 -17.03 25.64
N ASP A 271 21.54 -18.32 25.30
CA ASP A 271 22.79 -19.09 25.27
C ASP A 271 23.61 -18.88 24.00
N ASN A 272 23.12 -18.07 23.05
CA ASN A 272 23.74 -17.81 21.75
C ASN A 272 24.16 -19.13 21.07
N ARG A 273 23.20 -20.06 21.01
CA ARG A 273 23.42 -21.43 20.55
C ARG A 273 22.24 -21.93 19.75
N MET A 274 22.54 -22.67 18.68
CA MET A 274 21.56 -23.54 18.02
C MET A 274 21.80 -24.99 18.42
N SER A 275 20.73 -25.76 18.60
CA SER A 275 20.82 -27.18 18.95
C SER A 275 19.59 -27.93 18.48
N GLU A 276 19.67 -29.27 18.51
CA GLU A 276 18.45 -30.07 18.47
C GLU A 276 17.53 -29.68 19.64
N PRO A 277 16.20 -29.65 19.44
CA PRO A 277 15.25 -29.46 20.51
C PRO A 277 15.32 -30.62 21.49
N GLY A 278 15.18 -30.32 22.77
CA GLY A 278 15.19 -31.35 23.81
C GLY A 278 14.11 -32.41 23.54
N ARG A 279 14.48 -33.69 23.61
CA ARG A 279 13.60 -34.86 23.37
C ARG A 279 12.41 -34.98 24.36
N THR A 280 12.25 -34.04 25.28
CA THR A 280 11.17 -34.03 26.28
C THR A 280 9.95 -33.30 25.76
N SER A 281 8.77 -33.90 25.97
CA SER A 281 7.46 -33.45 25.46
C SER A 281 6.97 -32.09 26.01
N SER A 282 7.71 -31.43 26.89
CA SER A 282 7.34 -30.21 27.60
C SER A 282 7.98 -28.93 27.06
N THR A 283 9.04 -29.00 26.25
CA THR A 283 9.72 -27.78 25.78
C THR A 283 8.84 -27.05 24.77
N ARG A 284 8.64 -25.75 25.01
CA ARG A 284 7.83 -24.87 24.16
C ARG A 284 8.69 -23.77 23.58
N TYR A 285 8.44 -23.44 22.32
CA TYR A 285 9.21 -22.50 21.53
C TYR A 285 8.30 -21.36 21.08
N TYR A 286 8.86 -20.16 20.93
CA TYR A 286 8.22 -19.11 20.15
C TYR A 286 8.49 -19.36 18.66
N LEU A 287 7.65 -18.80 17.79
CA LEU A 287 7.85 -18.83 16.34
C LEU A 287 7.81 -17.40 15.82
N ARG A 288 8.83 -17.00 15.07
CA ARG A 288 8.78 -15.86 14.12
C ARG A 288 8.74 -16.46 12.73
N LEU A 289 8.12 -15.77 11.78
CA LEU A 289 8.07 -16.23 10.41
C LEU A 289 9.02 -15.41 9.56
N VAL A 290 9.56 -16.04 8.52
CA VAL A 290 10.35 -15.39 7.48
C VAL A 290 9.55 -15.40 6.18
N ARG A 291 9.77 -14.41 5.33
CA ARG A 291 9.32 -14.46 3.94
C ARG A 291 10.37 -13.89 3.02
N ILE A 292 10.20 -14.20 1.75
CA ILE A 292 10.88 -13.54 0.65
C ILE A 292 10.01 -12.33 0.22
N PHE A 293 10.62 -11.17 0.00
CA PHE A 293 9.97 -9.89 -0.26
C PHE A 293 10.69 -9.08 -1.32
#